data_AF-A0AAN7E3N4-F1
#
_entry.id   AF-A0AAN7E3N4-F1
#
_cell.length_a   1.000
_cell.length_b   1.000
_cell.length_c   1.000
_cell.angle_alpha   90.00
_cell.angle_beta   90.00
_cell.angle_gamma   90.00
#
_symmetry.space_group_name_H-M   'P 1'
#
loop_
_entity.id
_entity.type
_entity.pdbx_description
1 polymer ?
#
loop_
_entity_poly.entity_id
_entity_poly.type
_entity_poly.pdbx_seq_one_letter_code
_entity_poly.pdbx_strand_id
1 'polypeptide(L)'
;MIKEVARVLTGGEDLPGFLRNHFVDLLNSIDRKMLHAEDTSLQQQALKRIEMLIKMMGSHLSTYVPKLTVLLMHAIDKEPLRSEGLSILLMPGNISKNLI
;
A
#
# COMPACT_ATOMS: atom_id res chain seq x y z
N MET A 1 -6.87 -14.79 -11.53
CA MET A 1 -5.65 -14.77 -10.68
C MET A 1 -4.47 -15.58 -11.22
N ILE A 2 -4.43 -16.93 -11.17
CA ILE A 2 -3.21 -17.68 -11.60
C ILE A 2 -2.79 -17.36 -13.05
N LYS A 3 -3.76 -17.24 -13.98
CA LYS A 3 -3.49 -16.87 -15.38
C LYS A 3 -2.98 -15.44 -15.54
N GLU A 4 -3.48 -14.50 -14.74
CA GLU A 4 -3.00 -13.11 -14.76
C GLU A 4 -1.58 -13.00 -14.19
N VAL A 5 -1.30 -13.70 -13.09
CA VAL A 5 0.05 -13.78 -12.52
C VAL A 5 1.03 -14.38 -13.53
N ALA A 6 0.63 -15.44 -14.24
CA ALA A 6 1.45 -16.01 -15.30
C ALA A 6 1.74 -14.99 -16.41
N ARG A 7 0.76 -14.16 -16.80
CA ARG A 7 0.96 -13.09 -17.80
C ARG A 7 1.98 -12.05 -17.35
N VAL A 8 1.97 -11.65 -16.08
CA VAL A 8 3.00 -10.76 -15.52
C VAL A 8 4.38 -11.41 -15.58
N LEU A 9 4.48 -12.68 -15.17
CA LEU A 9 5.76 -13.42 -15.16
C LEU A 9 6.31 -13.68 -16.57
N THR A 10 5.44 -13.81 -17.58
CA THR A 10 5.85 -14.00 -18.98
C THR A 10 5.97 -12.68 -19.74
N GLY A 11 5.85 -11.53 -19.08
CA GLY A 11 5.96 -10.20 -19.72
C GLY A 11 4.78 -9.81 -20.63
N GLY A 12 3.66 -10.52 -20.55
CA GLY A 12 2.42 -10.24 -21.30
C GLY A 12 1.49 -9.22 -20.62
N GLU A 13 1.88 -8.72 -19.44
CA GLU A 13 1.27 -7.62 -18.69
C GLU A 13 2.33 -7.02 -17.77
N ASP A 14 2.34 -5.70 -17.58
CA ASP A 14 3.24 -5.07 -16.62
C ASP A 14 2.70 -5.19 -15.19
N LEU A 15 3.60 -5.24 -14.20
CA LEU A 15 3.22 -5.44 -12.80
C LEU A 15 2.22 -4.37 -12.29
N PRO A 16 2.39 -3.06 -12.58
CA PRO A 16 1.40 -2.07 -12.20
C PRO A 16 0.06 -2.25 -12.91
N GLY A 17 0.04 -2.66 -14.18
CA GLY A 17 -1.17 -2.97 -14.93
C GLY A 17 -2.00 -4.06 -14.26
N PHE A 18 -1.34 -5.17 -13.89
CA PHE A 18 -1.95 -6.24 -13.11
C PHE A 18 -2.46 -5.73 -11.76
N LEU A 19 -1.61 -5.02 -11.00
CA LEU A 19 -1.94 -4.57 -9.66
C LEU A 19 -3.12 -3.61 -9.64
N ARG A 20 -3.32 -2.74 -10.64
CA ARG A 20 -4.47 -1.83 -10.69
C ARG A 20 -5.82 -2.54 -10.51
N ASN A 21 -5.93 -3.77 -11.01
CA ASN A 21 -7.15 -4.56 -10.93
C ASN A 21 -7.40 -5.13 -9.52
N HIS A 22 -6.37 -5.21 -8.68
CA HIS A 22 -6.39 -5.88 -7.38
C HIS A 22 -6.00 -4.96 -6.21
N PHE A 23 -5.52 -3.75 -6.49
CA PHE A 23 -4.85 -2.90 -5.51
C PHE A 23 -5.76 -2.52 -4.34
N VAL A 24 -7.00 -2.13 -4.64
CA VAL A 24 -7.98 -1.72 -3.62
C VAL A 24 -8.33 -2.90 -2.72
N ASP A 25 -8.49 -4.10 -3.28
CA ASP A 25 -8.83 -5.31 -2.53
C ASP A 25 -7.67 -5.78 -1.65
N LEU A 26 -6.43 -5.66 -2.14
CA LEU A 26 -5.22 -5.91 -1.37
C LEU A 26 -5.12 -4.93 -0.19
N LEU A 27 -5.34 -3.63 -0.43
CA LEU A 27 -5.37 -2.63 0.64
C LEU A 27 -6.49 -2.90 1.66
N ASN A 28 -7.71 -3.24 1.20
CA ASN A 28 -8.82 -3.61 2.08
C ASN A 28 -8.50 -4.84 2.93
N SER A 29 -7.81 -5.83 2.37
CA SER A 29 -7.40 -7.02 3.11
C SER A 29 -6.33 -6.69 4.14
N ILE A 30 -5.38 -5.80 3.84
CA ILE A 30 -4.36 -5.37 4.80
C ILE A 30 -5.01 -4.58 5.94
N ASP A 31 -5.87 -3.63 5.60
CA ASP A 31 -6.60 -2.78 6.54
C ASP A 31 -7.37 -3.63 7.57
N ARG A 32 -8.28 -4.48 7.08
CA ARG A 32 -9.18 -5.27 7.92
C ARG A 32 -8.49 -6.37 8.71
N LYS A 33 -7.44 -7.00 8.14
CA LYS A 33 -6.82 -8.19 8.77
C LYS A 33 -5.56 -7.87 9.58
N MET A 34 -4.93 -6.72 9.35
CA MET A 34 -3.61 -6.43 9.93
C MET A 34 -3.58 -5.06 10.60
N LEU A 35 -4.05 -4.00 9.93
CA LEU A 35 -3.92 -2.65 10.46
C LEU A 35 -4.81 -2.41 11.69
N HIS A 36 -5.98 -3.05 11.72
CA HIS A 36 -6.91 -3.08 12.86
C HIS A 36 -6.71 -4.25 13.82
N ALA A 37 -5.66 -5.07 13.65
CA ALA A 37 -5.37 -6.15 14.59
C ALA A 37 -4.93 -5.59 15.96
N GLU A 38 -5.14 -6.34 17.04
CA GLU A 38 -4.64 -5.97 18.38
C GLU A 38 -3.12 -6.11 18.49
N ASP A 39 -2.53 -7.01 17.70
CA ASP A 39 -1.09 -7.27 17.68
C ASP A 39 -0.33 -6.19 16.89
N THR A 40 0.48 -5.41 17.60
CA THR A 40 1.37 -4.38 17.04
C THR A 40 2.34 -4.95 15.99
N SER A 41 2.80 -6.19 16.12
CA SER A 41 3.66 -6.84 15.12
C SER A 41 2.92 -7.03 13.79
N LEU A 42 1.64 -7.43 13.83
CA LEU A 42 0.80 -7.52 12.64
C LEU A 42 0.55 -6.14 12.02
N GLN A 43 0.34 -5.11 12.85
CA GLN A 43 0.18 -3.74 12.36
C GLN A 43 1.46 -3.21 11.68
N GLN A 44 2.65 -3.49 12.22
CA GLN A 44 3.93 -3.15 11.57
C GLN A 44 4.09 -3.90 10.24
N GLN A 45 3.72 -5.19 10.19
CA GLN A 45 3.70 -5.93 8.93
C GLN A 45 2.71 -5.35 7.92
N ALA A 46 1.61 -4.74 8.37
CA ALA A 46 0.65 -4.04 7.50
C ALA A 46 1.34 -2.88 6.77
N LEU A 47 2.11 -2.06 7.50
CA LEU A 47 2.86 -0.95 6.94
C LEU A 47 3.89 -1.40 5.91
N LYS A 48 4.67 -2.45 6.20
CA LYS A 48 5.63 -3.02 5.23
C LYS A 48 4.96 -3.49 3.95
N ARG A 49 3.78 -4.11 4.05
CA ARG A 49 3.02 -4.56 2.87
C ARG A 49 2.46 -3.39 2.08
N ILE A 50 1.96 -2.34 2.75
CA ILE A 50 1.52 -1.10 2.11
C ILE A 50 2.70 -0.46 1.35
N GLU A 51 3.88 -0.37 1.97
CA GLU A 51 5.09 0.15 1.34
C GLU A 51 5.49 -0.65 0.09
N MET A 52 5.44 -1.99 0.15
CA MET A 52 5.70 -2.84 -1.00
C MET A 52 4.72 -2.59 -2.14
N LEU A 53 3.42 -2.49 -1.83
CA LEU A 53 2.39 -2.20 -2.82
C LEU A 53 2.59 -0.83 -3.48
N ILE A 54 2.95 0.18 -2.69
CA ILE A 54 3.31 1.51 -3.19
C ILE A 54 4.49 1.41 -4.17
N LYS A 55 5.58 0.75 -3.78
CA LYS A 55 6.77 0.57 -4.62
C LYS A 55 6.46 -0.18 -5.92
N MET A 56 5.61 -1.19 -5.87
CA MET A 56 5.23 -1.97 -7.05
C MET A 56 4.33 -1.21 -8.03
N MET A 57 3.51 -0.26 -7.55
CA MET A 57 2.67 0.58 -8.40
C MET A 57 3.43 1.72 -9.08
N GLY A 58 4.49 2.23 -8.44
CA GLY A 58 5.29 3.33 -8.97
C GLY A 58 4.47 4.57 -9.28
N SER A 59 4.59 5.10 -10.50
CA SER A 59 3.91 6.32 -10.95
C SER A 59 2.38 6.20 -11.06
N HIS A 60 1.83 4.99 -10.93
CA HIS A 60 0.39 4.72 -11.12
C HIS A 60 -0.44 4.87 -9.84
N LEU A 61 0.14 5.47 -8.80
CA LEU A 61 -0.48 5.61 -7.47
C LEU A 61 -1.52 6.72 -7.35
N SER A 62 -1.56 7.68 -8.29
CA SER A 62 -2.37 8.92 -8.14
C SER A 62 -3.83 8.66 -7.77
N THR A 63 -4.45 7.65 -8.38
CA THR A 63 -5.85 7.27 -8.14
C THR A 63 -6.09 6.59 -6.78
N TYR A 64 -5.04 6.13 -6.11
CA TYR A 64 -5.11 5.41 -4.84
C TYR A 64 -4.61 6.23 -3.64
N VAL A 65 -4.06 7.41 -3.88
CA VAL A 65 -3.53 8.31 -2.84
C VAL A 65 -4.55 8.57 -1.73
N PRO A 66 -5.83 8.91 -1.99
CA PRO A 66 -6.77 9.17 -0.90
C PRO A 66 -6.94 7.99 0.07
N LYS A 67 -7.02 6.76 -0.46
CA LYS A 67 -7.14 5.55 0.36
C LYS A 67 -5.87 5.29 1.17
N LEU A 68 -4.71 5.43 0.54
CA LEU A 68 -3.42 5.25 1.20
C LEU A 68 -3.22 6.27 2.32
N THR A 69 -3.56 7.54 2.10
CA THR A 69 -3.49 8.59 3.12
C THR A 69 -4.36 8.23 4.31
N VAL A 70 -5.60 7.78 4.12
CA VAL A 70 -6.48 7.37 5.23
C VAL A 70 -5.87 6.23 6.05
N LEU A 71 -5.35 5.19 5.40
CA LEU A 71 -4.71 4.06 6.08
C LEU A 71 -3.47 4.48 6.87
N LEU A 72 -2.63 5.33 6.26
CA LEU A 72 -1.42 5.82 6.89
C LEU A 72 -1.73 6.76 8.05
N MET A 73 -2.73 7.63 7.94
CA MET A 73 -3.14 8.50 9.05
C MET A 73 -3.63 7.67 10.24
N HIS A 74 -4.43 6.63 10.00
CA HIS A 74 -4.84 5.71 11.07
C HIS A 74 -3.64 5.04 11.76
N ALA A 75 -2.60 4.69 11.00
CA ALA A 75 -1.39 4.13 11.56
C ALA A 75 -0.58 5.18 12.34
N ILE A 76 -0.45 6.40 11.81
CA ILE A 76 0.33 7.51 12.39
C ILE A 76 -0.20 7.94 13.75
N ASP A 77 -1.52 7.84 13.96
CA ASP A 77 -2.16 8.11 15.25
C ASP A 77 -1.73 7.14 16.35
N LYS A 78 -1.17 5.97 16.00
CA LYS A 78 -0.63 4.99 16.95
C LYS A 78 0.86 5.22 17.16
N GLU A 79 1.27 5.56 18.39
CA GLU A 79 2.68 5.78 18.77
C GLU A 79 3.67 4.72 18.21
N PRO A 80 3.41 3.40 18.33
CA PRO A 80 4.35 2.38 17.85
C PRO A 80 4.55 2.34 16.33
N LEU A 81 3.61 2.91 15.57
CA LEU A 81 3.60 2.87 14.11
C LEU A 81 3.95 4.23 13.50
N ARG A 82 3.94 5.31 14.28
CA ARG A 82 4.03 6.68 13.81
C ARG A 82 5.22 6.94 12.91
N SER A 83 6.41 6.53 13.35
CA SER A 83 7.64 6.78 12.60
C SER A 83 7.62 6.10 11.23
N GLU A 84 7.20 4.83 11.17
CA GLU A 84 7.12 4.05 9.94
C GLU A 84 6.01 4.58 9.02
N GLY A 85 4.83 4.90 9.58
CA GLY A 85 3.72 5.49 8.85
C GLY A 85 4.06 6.84 8.21
N LEU A 86 4.74 7.72 8.95
CA LEU A 86 5.24 9.00 8.43
C LEU A 86 6.31 8.81 7.36
N SER A 87 7.23 7.85 7.55
CA SER A 87 8.24 7.53 6.55
C SER A 87 7.61 7.12 5.22
N ILE A 88 6.57 6.27 5.25
CA ILE A 88 5.84 5.83 4.06
C ILE A 88 5.08 7.00 3.42
N LEU A 89 4.38 7.81 4.22
CA LEU A 89 3.61 8.96 3.74
C LEU A 89 4.49 10.00 3.02
N LEU A 90 5.69 10.23 3.55
CA LEU A 90 6.63 11.23 3.07
C LEU A 90 7.62 10.70 2.02
N MET A 91 7.50 9.44 1.58
CA MET A 91 8.40 8.87 0.57
C MET A 91 8.44 9.74 -0.71
N PRO A 92 9.64 10.08 -1.22
CA PRO A 92 9.77 10.86 -2.44
C PRO A 92 9.06 10.20 -3.61
N GLY A 93 8.23 10.97 -4.32
CA GLY A 93 7.65 10.52 -5.59
C GLY A 93 6.29 9.84 -5.52
N ASN A 94 5.72 9.61 -4.33
CA ASN A 94 4.52 8.76 -4.19
C ASN A 94 3.30 9.54 -3.66
N ILE A 95 3.15 9.66 -2.34
CA ILE A 95 1.89 10.10 -1.72
C ILE A 95 1.90 11.60 -1.43
N SER A 96 3.00 12.12 -0.86
CA SER A 96 3.12 13.51 -0.40
C SER A 96 2.99 14.58 -1.49
N LYS A 97 3.22 14.24 -2.76
CA LYS A 97 3.05 15.18 -3.89
C LYS A 97 1.62 15.64 -4.15
N ASN A 98 0.62 14.97 -3.56
CA ASN A 98 -0.80 15.31 -3.71
C ASN A 98 -1.40 15.95 -2.45
N LEU A 99 -0.56 16.32 -1.47
CA LEU A 99 -0.96 16.96 -0.22
C LEU A 99 -0.72 18.48 -0.23
N ILE A 100 -0.30 19.06 -1.37
CA ILE A 100 -0.03 20.49 -1.57
C ILE A 100 -0.71 20.94 -2.86
#